data_AF-K1PYX5-F1
#
_entry.id   AF-K1PYX5-F1
#
_cell.length_a   1.000
_cell.length_b   1.000
_cell.length_c   1.000
_cell.angle_alpha   90.00
_cell.angle_beta   90.00
_cell.angle_gamma   90.00
#
_symmetry.space_group_name_H-M   'P 1'
#
loop_
_entity.id
_entity.type
_entity.pdbx_description
1 polymer ?
#
loop_
_entity_poly.entity_id
_entity_poly.type
_entity_poly.pdbx_seq_one_letter_code
_entity_poly.pdbx_strand_id
1 'polypeptide(L)'
;MVNHGFGYQVATKEYFEKAVALFSNYSSPLFVVCTNDLAWSKANIPKSNKLEFVSGNSPEVDMAVMASCDHVITSVGSYGWWAGWLSNGTVTYYKWPAREGSGLRSAYSADYMDYFYPHWIGL
;
A
#
# COMPACT_ATOMS: atom_id res chain seq x y z
N MET A 1 -0.32 10.44 -6.05
CA MET A 1 0.42 11.58 -5.46
C MET A 1 -0.24 11.93 -4.14
N VAL A 2 0.51 11.88 -3.03
CA VAL A 2 -0.03 12.17 -1.68
C VAL A 2 0.15 13.66 -1.40
N ASN A 3 -0.93 14.40 -1.15
CA ASN A 3 -0.82 15.81 -0.77
C ASN A 3 -0.43 15.92 0.72
N HIS A 4 0.86 16.14 0.99
CA HIS A 4 1.39 16.21 2.35
C HIS A 4 0.76 17.31 3.22
N GLY A 5 0.18 18.36 2.61
CA GLY A 5 -0.52 19.44 3.32
C GLY A 5 -1.92 19.06 3.81
N PHE A 6 -2.55 18.04 3.20
CA PHE A 6 -3.93 17.68 3.52
C PHE A 6 -4.05 16.84 4.80
N GLY A 7 -2.98 16.13 5.19
CA GLY A 7 -2.97 15.38 6.46
C GLY A 7 -2.65 13.90 6.40
N TYR A 8 -2.10 13.39 5.30
CA TYR A 8 -1.77 11.97 5.23
C TYR A 8 -0.71 11.56 6.27
N GLN A 9 -0.97 10.45 6.95
CA GLN A 9 -0.02 9.77 7.82
C GLN A 9 0.63 8.63 7.01
N VAL A 10 1.92 8.74 6.72
CA VAL A 10 2.61 7.76 5.87
C VAL A 10 2.71 6.41 6.58
N ALA A 11 2.51 5.33 5.82
CA ALA A 11 2.65 3.96 6.31
C ALA A 11 4.07 3.72 6.83
N THR A 12 4.18 3.07 7.98
CA THR A 12 5.48 2.85 8.62
C THR A 12 6.21 1.63 8.07
N LYS A 13 7.49 1.49 8.40
CA LYS A 13 8.27 0.29 8.06
C LYS A 13 7.64 -0.98 8.65
N GLU A 14 7.18 -0.89 9.90
CA GLU A 14 6.60 -2.00 10.65
C GLU A 14 5.30 -2.49 10.00
N TYR A 15 4.53 -1.59 9.38
CA TYR A 15 3.38 -1.98 8.57
C TYR A 15 3.79 -2.87 7.39
N PHE A 16 4.79 -2.44 6.61
CA PHE A 16 5.27 -3.24 5.47
C PHE A 16 5.89 -4.57 5.91
N GLU A 17 6.58 -4.61 7.06
CA GLU A 17 7.08 -5.85 7.66
C GLU A 17 5.96 -6.85 7.93
N LYS A 18 4.88 -6.41 8.59
CA LYS A 18 3.71 -7.27 8.86
C LYS A 18 3.02 -7.71 7.57
N ALA A 19 2.84 -6.79 6.63
CA ALA A 19 2.17 -7.08 5.36
C ALA A 19 2.97 -8.08 4.52
N VAL A 20 4.29 -7.90 4.37
CA VAL A 20 5.15 -8.86 3.66
C VAL A 20 5.15 -10.22 4.36
N ALA A 21 5.19 -10.25 5.70
CA ALA A 21 5.15 -11.50 6.46
C ALA A 21 3.86 -12.31 6.17
N LEU A 22 2.70 -11.65 6.03
CA LEU A 22 1.44 -12.31 5.69
C LEU A 22 1.51 -13.10 4.38
N PHE A 23 2.23 -12.57 3.38
CA PHE A 23 2.38 -13.18 2.06
C PHE A 23 3.68 -13.98 1.89
N SER A 24 4.52 -14.06 2.92
CA SER A 24 5.78 -14.81 2.85
C SER A 24 5.60 -16.33 2.87
N ASN A 25 4.43 -16.83 3.27
CA ASN A 25 4.14 -18.26 3.39
C ASN A 25 3.80 -18.93 2.04
N TYR A 26 3.63 -18.15 0.97
CA TYR A 26 3.41 -18.70 -0.37
C TYR A 26 4.69 -19.38 -0.89
N SER A 27 4.56 -20.31 -1.84
CA SER A 27 5.72 -20.96 -2.44
C SER A 27 6.49 -19.99 -3.35
N SER A 28 7.67 -19.53 -2.90
CA SER A 28 8.56 -18.62 -3.64
C SER A 28 7.87 -17.31 -4.09
N PRO A 29 7.39 -16.47 -3.15
CA PRO A 29 6.70 -15.23 -3.50
C PRO A 29 7.66 -14.21 -4.14
N LEU A 30 7.16 -13.51 -5.16
CA LEU A 30 7.80 -12.34 -5.76
C LEU A 30 7.03 -11.08 -5.34
N PHE A 31 7.73 -10.16 -4.70
CA PHE A 31 7.20 -8.84 -4.37
C PHE A 31 7.60 -7.86 -5.44
N VAL A 32 6.62 -7.18 -6.02
CA VAL A 32 6.82 -6.13 -7.02
C VAL A 32 6.49 -4.79 -6.38
N VAL A 33 7.44 -3.85 -6.39
CA VAL A 33 7.32 -2.55 -5.73
C VAL A 33 7.22 -1.44 -6.77
N CYS A 34 6.02 -0.86 -6.89
CA CYS A 34 5.78 0.40 -7.58
C CYS A 34 5.78 1.54 -6.55
N THR A 35 6.68 2.50 -6.69
CA THR A 35 6.90 3.54 -5.68
C THR A 35 7.32 4.87 -6.29
N ASN A 36 6.86 5.97 -5.69
CA ASN A 36 7.33 7.32 -5.99
C ASN A 36 8.53 7.74 -5.10
N ASP A 37 8.93 6.92 -4.13
CA ASP A 37 10.11 7.12 -3.29
C ASP A 37 10.96 5.84 -3.27
N LEU A 38 11.78 5.70 -4.31
CA LEU A 38 12.65 4.55 -4.48
C LEU A 38 13.69 4.43 -3.37
N ALA A 39 14.22 5.56 -2.89
CA ALA A 39 15.26 5.58 -1.86
C ALA A 39 14.73 5.07 -0.53
N TRP A 40 13.58 5.60 -0.08
CA TRP A 40 12.93 5.14 1.15
C TRP A 40 12.54 3.67 1.04
N SER A 41 11.96 3.27 -0.10
CA SER A 41 11.48 1.90 -0.29
C SER A 41 12.63 0.87 -0.28
N LYS A 42 13.77 1.18 -0.91
CA LYS A 42 14.97 0.31 -0.88
C LYS A 42 15.59 0.18 0.51
N ALA A 43 15.40 1.16 1.38
CA ALA A 43 15.91 1.16 2.75
C ALA A 43 14.97 0.44 3.74
N ASN A 44 13.66 0.48 3.51
CA ASN A 44 12.66 0.07 4.52
C ASN A 44 11.86 -1.19 4.16
N ILE A 45 11.68 -1.51 2.86
CA ILE A 45 10.94 -2.71 2.47
C ILE A 45 11.77 -3.97 2.78
N PRO A 46 11.22 -4.98 3.46
CA PRO A 46 11.92 -6.22 3.79
C PRO A 46 12.46 -6.94 2.55
N LYS A 47 13.69 -7.44 2.65
CA LYS A 47 14.40 -8.15 1.55
C LYS A 47 14.51 -9.66 1.81
N SER A 48 13.62 -10.21 2.62
CA SER A 48 13.60 -11.65 2.96
C SER A 48 13.13 -12.54 1.81
N ASN A 49 12.41 -11.97 0.83
CA ASN A 49 11.86 -12.65 -0.34
C ASN A 49 12.38 -12.03 -1.63
N LYS A 50 12.10 -12.66 -2.78
CA LYS A 50 12.38 -12.06 -4.10
C LYS A 50 11.63 -10.73 -4.20
N LEU A 51 12.35 -9.68 -4.58
CA LEU A 51 11.86 -8.31 -4.56
C LEU A 51 12.35 -7.57 -5.79
N GLU A 52 11.43 -7.04 -6.58
CA GLU A 52 11.71 -6.27 -7.80
C GLU A 52 11.12 -4.86 -7.70
N PHE A 53 11.90 -3.86 -8.06
CA PHE A 53 11.46 -2.46 -8.12
C PHE A 53 11.13 -2.10 -9.56
N VAL A 54 9.89 -1.69 -9.81
CA VAL A 54 9.45 -1.21 -11.12
C VAL A 54 9.80 0.27 -11.24
N SER A 55 10.32 0.67 -12.40
CA SER A 55 10.68 2.06 -12.68
C SER A 55 10.57 2.37 -14.17
N GLY A 56 10.41 3.65 -14.51
CA GLY A 56 10.36 4.12 -15.90
C GLY A 56 8.99 4.02 -16.58
N ASN A 57 7.99 3.49 -15.89
CA ASN A 57 6.61 3.42 -16.36
C ASN A 57 5.82 4.69 -16.03
N SER A 58 4.70 4.87 -16.71
CA SER A 58 3.68 5.82 -16.26
C SER A 58 2.85 5.24 -15.10
N PRO A 59 2.20 6.08 -14.27
CA PRO A 59 1.44 5.60 -13.11
C PRO A 59 0.33 4.60 -13.45
N GLU A 60 -0.34 4.77 -14.58
CA GLU A 60 -1.37 3.85 -15.05
C GLU A 60 -0.81 2.47 -15.44
N VAL A 61 0.41 2.41 -15.98
CA VAL A 61 1.10 1.14 -16.25
C VAL A 61 1.54 0.48 -14.95
N ASP A 62 2.08 1.24 -13.99
CA ASP A 62 2.40 0.71 -12.66
C ASP A 62 1.15 0.18 -11.94
N MET A 63 0.00 0.87 -12.06
CA MET A 63 -1.26 0.39 -11.50
C MET A 63 -1.72 -0.90 -12.16
N ALA A 64 -1.56 -1.03 -13.48
CA ALA A 64 -1.87 -2.28 -14.19
C ALA A 64 -0.97 -3.43 -13.74
N VAL A 65 0.31 -3.18 -13.50
CA VAL A 65 1.24 -4.16 -12.91
C VAL A 65 0.75 -4.60 -11.52
N MET A 66 0.43 -3.64 -10.65
CA MET A 66 -0.08 -3.93 -9.30
C MET A 66 -1.41 -4.70 -9.33
N ALA A 67 -2.35 -4.33 -10.21
CA ALA A 67 -3.64 -5.00 -10.34
C ALA A 67 -3.53 -6.42 -10.91
N SER A 68 -2.43 -6.73 -11.61
CA SER A 68 -2.15 -8.07 -12.15
C SER A 68 -1.49 -9.00 -11.13
N CYS A 69 -1.11 -8.51 -9.94
CA CYS A 69 -0.54 -9.34 -8.88
C CYS A 69 -1.61 -10.22 -8.22
N ASP A 70 -1.22 -11.40 -7.72
CA ASP A 70 -2.12 -12.31 -7.00
C ASP A 70 -2.69 -11.68 -5.72
N HIS A 71 -1.90 -10.83 -5.07
CA HIS A 71 -2.22 -10.11 -3.83
C HIS A 71 -1.59 -8.71 -3.86
N VAL A 72 -2.16 -7.76 -3.11
CA VAL A 72 -1.69 -6.36 -3.11
C VAL A 72 -1.45 -5.85 -1.69
N ILE A 73 -0.28 -5.24 -1.47
CA ILE A 73 0.01 -4.44 -0.28
C ILE A 73 -0.11 -2.97 -0.67
N THR A 74 -1.08 -2.25 -0.10
CA THR A 74 -1.24 -0.82 -0.37
C THR A 74 -0.56 0.01 0.70
N SER A 75 -0.15 1.24 0.37
CA SER A 75 0.21 2.25 1.37
C SER A 75 -0.98 3.18 1.61
N VAL A 76 -0.76 4.49 1.72
CA VAL A 76 -1.81 5.48 1.94
C VAL A 76 -2.21 6.23 0.67
N GLY A 77 -3.51 6.52 0.55
CA GLY A 77 -4.10 7.26 -0.55
C GLY A 77 -4.72 6.39 -1.64
N SER A 78 -5.40 7.05 -2.58
CA SER A 78 -6.28 6.41 -3.56
C SER A 78 -5.55 5.58 -4.63
N TYR A 79 -4.26 5.82 -4.87
CA TYR A 79 -3.52 5.08 -5.89
C TYR A 79 -3.42 3.60 -5.56
N GLY A 80 -2.93 3.27 -4.36
CA GLY A 80 -2.87 1.89 -3.88
C GLY A 80 -4.27 1.30 -3.70
N TRP A 81 -5.23 2.12 -3.24
CA TRP A 81 -6.63 1.70 -3.12
C TRP A 81 -7.19 1.19 -4.45
N TRP A 82 -7.04 1.94 -5.55
CA TRP A 82 -7.53 1.50 -6.86
C TRP A 82 -6.79 0.28 -7.38
N ALA A 83 -5.48 0.19 -7.18
CA ALA A 83 -4.72 -1.00 -7.54
C ALA A 83 -5.22 -2.25 -6.79
N GLY A 84 -5.49 -2.13 -5.49
CA GLY A 84 -6.07 -3.22 -4.69
C GLY A 84 -7.49 -3.59 -5.13
N TRP A 85 -8.33 -2.59 -5.44
CA TRP A 85 -9.71 -2.82 -5.91
C TRP A 85 -9.76 -3.54 -7.25
N LEU A 86 -8.84 -3.21 -8.16
CA LEU A 86 -8.74 -3.85 -9.47
C LEU A 86 -8.08 -5.24 -9.41
N SER A 87 -7.35 -5.54 -8.34
CA SER A 87 -6.80 -6.87 -8.12
C SER A 87 -7.88 -7.85 -7.68
N ASN A 88 -7.72 -9.13 -8.02
CA ASN A 88 -8.64 -10.20 -7.60
C ASN A 88 -8.17 -10.91 -6.31
N GLY A 89 -7.29 -10.26 -5.55
CA GLY A 89 -6.52 -10.87 -4.48
C GLY A 89 -6.89 -10.41 -3.07
N THR A 90 -6.19 -10.98 -2.09
CA THR A 90 -6.11 -10.41 -0.74
C THR A 90 -5.38 -9.08 -0.79
N VAL A 91 -5.97 -8.04 -0.19
CA VAL A 91 -5.39 -6.71 -0.11
C VAL A 91 -5.14 -6.34 1.35
N THR A 92 -3.95 -5.80 1.64
CA THR A 92 -3.64 -5.19 2.94
C THR A 92 -3.59 -3.68 2.83
N TYR A 93 -4.07 -2.97 3.85
CA TYR A 93 -4.03 -1.50 3.93
C TYR A 93 -3.52 -1.01 5.28
N TYR A 94 -2.93 0.19 5.29
CA TYR A 94 -2.47 0.84 6.52
C TYR A 94 -3.65 1.45 7.27
N LYS A 95 -3.90 0.99 8.49
CA LYS A 95 -5.11 1.32 9.26
C LYS A 95 -5.25 2.79 9.65
N TRP A 96 -4.14 3.53 9.67
CA TRP A 96 -4.09 4.91 10.20
C TRP A 96 -3.66 5.91 9.13
N PRO A 97 -4.45 6.14 8.07
CA PRO A 97 -4.00 6.88 6.89
C PRO A 97 -3.94 8.41 7.08
N ALA A 98 -4.48 8.95 8.18
CA ALA A 98 -4.59 10.38 8.42
C ALA A 98 -3.97 10.79 9.77
N ARG A 99 -3.34 11.96 9.80
CA ARG A 99 -2.83 12.60 11.01
C ARG A 99 -3.99 13.18 11.81
N GLU A 100 -3.95 13.00 13.12
CA GLU A 100 -4.94 13.61 14.02
C GLU A 100 -4.96 15.14 13.87
N GLY A 101 -6.17 15.71 13.93
CA GLY A 101 -6.41 17.14 13.73
C GLY A 101 -6.26 17.66 12.29
N SER A 102 -6.01 16.80 11.30
CA SER A 102 -5.87 17.21 9.90
C SER A 102 -7.20 17.29 9.15
N GLY A 103 -7.22 18.04 8.03
CA GLY A 103 -8.39 18.10 7.15
C GLY A 103 -8.78 16.73 6.60
N LEU A 104 -7.80 15.89 6.26
CA LEU A 104 -8.02 14.50 5.85
C LEU A 104 -8.69 13.68 6.95
N ARG A 105 -8.27 13.85 8.22
CA ARG A 105 -8.86 13.12 9.35
C ARG A 105 -10.35 13.43 9.50
N SER A 106 -10.74 14.68 9.29
CA SER A 106 -12.14 15.13 9.35
C SER A 106 -13.02 14.61 8.21
N ALA A 107 -12.41 14.09 7.14
CA ALA A 107 -13.14 13.51 6.00
C ALA A 107 -13.48 12.03 6.19
N TYR A 108 -12.95 11.38 7.24
CA TYR A 108 -13.17 9.96 7.52
C TYR A 108 -14.02 9.74 8.76
N SER A 109 -14.74 8.62 8.74
CA SER A 109 -15.35 8.00 9.93
C SER A 109 -14.34 7.78 11.06
N ALA A 110 -14.84 7.50 12.26
CA ALA A 110 -13.98 7.31 13.43
C ALA A 110 -13.02 6.13 13.28
N ASP A 111 -13.41 5.09 12.54
CA ASP A 111 -12.70 3.84 12.34
C ASP A 111 -12.10 3.67 10.92
N TYR A 112 -12.26 4.67 10.04
CA TYR A 112 -11.83 4.69 8.64
C TYR A 112 -12.54 3.67 7.73
N MET A 113 -13.60 3.01 8.21
CA MET A 113 -14.28 1.93 7.46
C MET A 113 -15.22 2.45 6.36
N ASP A 114 -15.48 3.75 6.32
CA ASP A 114 -16.11 4.43 5.19
C ASP A 114 -15.20 4.52 3.96
N TYR A 115 -13.89 4.34 4.12
CA TYR A 115 -12.92 4.40 3.05
C TYR A 115 -12.42 3.03 2.58
N PHE A 116 -12.14 2.12 3.51
CA PHE A 116 -11.55 0.82 3.17
C PHE A 116 -12.61 -0.24 2.85
N TYR A 117 -12.34 -1.08 1.87
CA TYR A 117 -13.23 -2.19 1.53
C TYR A 117 -13.27 -3.21 2.68
N PRO A 118 -14.45 -3.62 3.18
CA PRO A 118 -14.55 -4.45 4.39
C PRO A 118 -13.87 -5.82 4.34
N HIS A 119 -13.61 -6.35 3.14
CA HIS A 119 -12.92 -7.63 2.98
C HIS A 119 -11.39 -7.52 2.86
N TRP A 120 -10.84 -6.31 2.96
CA TRP A 120 -9.40 -6.10 3.03
C TRP A 120 -8.88 -6.22 4.47
N ILE A 121 -7.58 -6.45 4.60
CA ILE A 121 -6.93 -6.68 5.89
C ILE A 121 -6.22 -5.39 6.33
N GLY A 122 -6.76 -4.75 7.37
CA GLY A 122 -6.12 -3.59 8.00
C GLY A 122 -5.03 -4.00 8.98
N LEU A 123 -3.81 -3.47 8.82
CA LEU A 123 -2.64 -3.76 9.67
C LEU A 123 -2.10 -2.51 10.40
#